data_AF-A0A4Q5J2C7-F1
#
_entry.id   AF-A0A4Q5J2C7-F1
#
_cell.length_a   1.000
_cell.length_b   1.000
_cell.length_c   1.000
_cell.angle_alpha   90.00
_cell.angle_beta   90.00
_cell.angle_gamma   90.00
#
_symmetry.space_group_name_H-M   'P 1'
#
loop_
_entity.id
_entity.type
_entity.pdbx_description
1 polymer ?
#
loop_
_entity_poly.entity_id
_entity_poly.type
_entity_poly.pdbx_seq_one_letter_code
_entity_poly.pdbx_strand_id
1 'polypeptide(L)'
;MRLPGRRRRREREAEEDLAAVRVLADEDVTQLGEELTRLDGEVARLDRDGRVDYQNALDAYEAAQRSVPRMRRADDIAAVVDTLSTARYAMACVRSRLDRQPLPELKPPCYFNPQHGPSTRDVRWTAPGRGTRMVPACAQDAARVADGERPDVRTVRVGGRRIAYWEAGTATDPYGHGYHVSGHVGRAARLAR
;
A
#
# COMPACT_ATOMS: atom_id res chain seq x y z
N MET A 1 31.72 6.25 -28.84
CA MET A 1 30.59 7.15 -29.20
C MET A 1 29.28 6.59 -28.65
N ARG A 2 28.70 7.17 -27.60
CA ARG A 2 27.35 6.78 -27.13
C ARG A 2 26.31 7.51 -27.97
N LEU A 3 25.48 6.77 -28.70
CA LEU A 3 24.51 7.32 -29.66
C LEU A 3 23.45 8.20 -28.95
N PRO A 4 23.30 9.49 -29.31
CA PRO A 4 22.39 10.44 -28.66
C PRO A 4 20.92 10.01 -28.63
N GLY A 5 20.49 9.11 -29.53
CA GLY A 5 19.15 8.53 -29.53
C GLY A 5 18.84 7.62 -28.33
N ARG A 6 19.85 6.93 -27.76
CA ARG A 6 19.65 6.02 -26.63
C ARG A 6 19.38 6.77 -25.32
N ARG A 7 19.97 7.95 -25.13
CA ARG A 7 19.75 8.81 -23.96
C ARG A 7 18.34 9.41 -24.00
N ARG A 8 17.95 9.99 -25.13
CA ARG A 8 16.60 10.57 -25.33
C ARG A 8 15.50 9.51 -25.18
N ARG A 9 15.72 8.30 -25.67
CA ARG A 9 14.78 7.18 -25.49
C ARG A 9 14.59 6.83 -24.02
N ARG A 10 15.68 6.68 -23.26
CA ARG A 10 15.63 6.40 -21.82
C ARG A 10 14.94 7.50 -21.01
N GLU A 11 15.16 8.77 -21.37
CA GLU A 11 14.51 9.91 -20.72
C GLU A 11 12.99 9.88 -20.94
N ARG A 12 12.54 9.59 -22.17
CA ARG A 12 11.11 9.42 -22.48
C ARG A 12 10.49 8.24 -21.73
N GLU A 13 11.16 7.09 -21.73
CA GLU A 13 10.68 5.91 -20.98
C GLU A 13 10.53 6.22 -19.49
N ALA A 14 11.51 6.90 -18.88
CA ALA A 14 11.44 7.29 -17.47
C ALA A 14 10.32 8.29 -17.17
N GLU A 15 10.02 9.20 -18.10
CA GLU A 15 8.91 10.15 -17.98
C GLU A 15 7.55 9.47 -18.09
N GLU A 16 7.41 8.52 -19.03
CA GLU A 16 6.22 7.68 -19.19
C GLU A 16 5.97 6.80 -17.95
N ASP A 17 7.03 6.18 -17.41
CA ASP A 17 6.97 5.38 -16.19
C ASP A 17 6.56 6.23 -14.98
N LEU A 18 7.16 7.42 -14.81
CA LEU A 18 6.80 8.36 -13.76
C LEU A 18 5.34 8.81 -13.86
N ALA A 19 4.86 9.10 -15.07
CA ALA A 19 3.46 9.49 -15.30
C ALA A 19 2.52 8.33 -14.94
N ALA A 20 2.83 7.10 -15.35
CA ALA A 20 2.04 5.92 -15.03
C ALA A 20 1.94 5.68 -13.52
N VAL A 21 3.07 5.74 -12.79
CA VAL A 21 3.05 5.50 -11.34
C VAL A 21 2.34 6.60 -10.56
N ARG A 22 2.39 7.87 -11.01
CA ARG A 22 1.64 8.95 -10.37
C ARG A 22 0.13 8.74 -10.48
N VAL A 23 -0.36 8.33 -11.65
CA VAL A 23 -1.79 8.02 -11.84
C VAL A 23 -2.23 6.93 -10.87
N LEU A 24 -1.44 5.87 -10.70
CA LEU A 24 -1.74 4.82 -9.73
C LEU A 24 -1.78 5.33 -8.30
N ALA A 25 -0.80 6.15 -7.92
CA ALA A 25 -0.73 6.71 -6.59
C ALA A 25 -1.92 7.65 -6.30
N ASP A 26 -2.34 8.45 -7.29
CA ASP A 26 -3.53 9.31 -7.19
C ASP A 26 -4.82 8.48 -7.07
N GLU A 27 -4.97 7.39 -7.83
CA GLU A 27 -6.08 6.44 -7.70
C GLU A 27 -6.13 5.85 -6.28
N ASP A 28 -4.99 5.40 -5.76
CA ASP A 28 -4.89 4.76 -4.45
C ASP A 28 -5.17 5.76 -3.30
N VAL A 29 -4.71 7.01 -3.43
CA VAL A 29 -5.04 8.11 -2.52
C VAL A 29 -6.53 8.41 -2.57
N THR A 30 -7.13 8.52 -3.76
CA THR A 30 -8.57 8.78 -3.92
C THR A 30 -9.40 7.69 -3.24
N GLN A 31 -9.08 6.43 -3.51
CA GLN A 31 -9.76 5.29 -2.89
C GLN A 31 -9.62 5.29 -1.36
N LEU A 32 -8.42 5.60 -0.82
CA LEU A 32 -8.21 5.70 0.62
C LEU A 32 -9.08 6.82 1.23
N GLY A 33 -9.20 7.97 0.56
CA GLY A 33 -10.06 9.08 0.99
C GLY A 33 -11.54 8.70 1.05
N GLU A 34 -12.02 7.93 0.07
CA GLU A 34 -13.39 7.38 0.09
C GLU A 34 -13.60 6.39 1.23
N GLU A 35 -12.62 5.53 1.51
CA GLU A 35 -12.68 4.60 2.65
C GLU A 35 -12.68 5.33 3.99
N LEU A 36 -11.89 6.40 4.13
CA LEU A 36 -11.88 7.26 5.32
C LEU A 36 -13.22 7.96 5.51
N THR A 37 -13.81 8.49 4.43
CA THR A 37 -15.13 9.12 4.47
C THR A 37 -16.20 8.14 4.96
N ARG A 38 -16.14 6.87 4.53
CA ARG A 38 -17.04 5.83 5.07
C ARG A 38 -16.81 5.57 6.56
N LEU A 39 -15.57 5.65 7.03
CA LEU A 39 -15.21 5.43 8.42
C LEU A 39 -15.59 6.62 9.32
N ASP A 40 -15.63 7.84 8.76
CA ASP A 40 -15.96 9.07 9.48
C ASP A 40 -17.32 9.00 10.21
N GLY A 41 -18.31 8.36 9.58
CA GLY A 41 -19.64 8.14 10.17
C GLY A 41 -19.64 7.30 11.46
N GLU A 42 -18.56 6.55 11.73
CA GLU A 42 -18.42 5.69 12.91
C GLU A 42 -17.60 6.36 14.03
N VAL A 43 -16.96 7.50 13.77
CA VAL A 43 -15.98 8.14 14.68
C VAL A 43 -16.56 8.48 16.05
N ALA A 44 -17.84 8.85 16.10
CA ALA A 44 -18.53 9.16 17.36
C ALA A 44 -18.59 7.97 18.33
N ARG A 45 -18.48 6.73 17.82
CA ARG A 45 -18.51 5.49 18.62
C ARG A 45 -17.14 5.10 19.18
N LEU A 46 -16.06 5.76 18.73
CA LEU A 46 -14.71 5.43 19.14
C LEU A 46 -14.42 5.90 20.57
N ASP A 47 -13.57 5.16 21.27
CA ASP A 47 -12.93 5.60 22.50
C ASP A 47 -11.75 6.55 22.19
N ARG A 48 -10.97 6.90 23.23
CA ARG A 48 -9.81 7.78 23.06
C ARG A 48 -8.77 7.18 22.10
N ASP A 49 -8.46 5.91 22.26
CA ASP A 49 -7.42 5.25 21.48
C ASP A 49 -7.87 5.03 20.03
N GLY A 50 -9.14 4.70 19.79
CA GLY A 50 -9.72 4.64 18.45
C GLY A 50 -9.70 5.98 17.73
N ARG A 51 -9.96 7.10 18.45
CA ARG A 51 -9.79 8.45 17.88
C ARG A 51 -8.34 8.75 17.51
N VAL A 52 -7.37 8.27 18.29
CA VAL A 52 -5.94 8.39 17.95
C VAL A 52 -5.61 7.59 16.69
N ASP A 53 -6.08 6.34 16.58
CA ASP A 53 -5.89 5.52 15.39
C ASP A 53 -6.54 6.16 14.14
N TYR A 54 -7.73 6.74 14.28
CA TYR A 54 -8.38 7.47 13.19
C TYR A 54 -7.59 8.70 12.77
N GLN A 55 -7.08 9.50 13.71
CA GLN A 55 -6.22 10.64 13.40
C GLN A 55 -4.94 10.20 12.68
N ASN A 56 -4.30 9.11 13.12
CA ASN A 56 -3.12 8.57 12.43
C ASN A 56 -3.42 8.20 10.97
N ALA A 57 -4.62 7.69 10.69
CA ALA A 57 -5.05 7.38 9.34
C ALA A 57 -5.24 8.64 8.48
N LEU A 58 -5.85 9.69 9.05
CA LEU A 58 -6.00 11.00 8.39
C LEU A 58 -4.63 11.64 8.09
N ASP A 59 -3.72 11.66 9.07
CA ASP A 59 -2.38 12.24 8.91
C ASP A 59 -1.59 11.56 7.80
N ALA A 60 -1.66 10.22 7.75
CA ALA A 60 -1.03 9.42 6.69
C ALA A 60 -1.68 9.65 5.32
N TYR A 61 -3.02 9.76 5.24
CA TYR A 61 -3.71 10.13 4.01
C TYR A 61 -3.28 11.49 3.48
N GLU A 62 -3.23 12.52 4.34
CA GLU A 62 -2.76 13.84 3.93
C GLU A 62 -1.28 13.83 3.52
N ALA A 63 -0.45 13.05 4.21
CA ALA A 63 0.95 12.88 3.84
C ALA A 63 1.08 12.24 2.44
N ALA A 64 0.25 11.25 2.12
CA ALA A 64 0.19 10.64 0.80
C ALA A 64 -0.27 11.64 -0.27
N GLN A 65 -1.35 12.40 -0.03
CA GLN A 65 -1.79 13.47 -0.95
C GLN A 65 -0.67 14.48 -1.25
N ARG A 66 0.15 14.81 -0.25
CA ARG A 66 1.29 15.71 -0.41
C ARG A 66 2.44 15.03 -1.17
N SER A 67 2.68 13.74 -1.01
CA SER A 67 3.85 13.08 -1.59
C SER A 67 3.71 12.80 -3.08
N VAL A 68 2.52 12.45 -3.57
CA VAL A 68 2.29 12.13 -5.00
C VAL A 68 2.76 13.24 -5.97
N PRO A 69 2.36 14.51 -5.84
CA PRO A 69 2.82 15.57 -6.75
C PRO A 69 4.32 15.88 -6.61
N ARG A 70 4.97 15.42 -5.53
CA ARG A 70 6.40 15.64 -5.26
C ARG A 70 7.30 14.55 -5.84
N MET A 71 6.74 13.42 -6.31
CA MET A 71 7.51 12.36 -6.97
C MET A 71 8.35 12.94 -8.12
N ARG A 72 9.59 12.49 -8.27
CA ARG A 72 10.56 12.88 -9.30
C ARG A 72 11.03 11.69 -10.14
N ARG A 73 10.87 10.47 -9.63
CA ARG A 73 11.22 9.21 -10.30
C ARG A 73 10.13 8.17 -10.03
N ALA A 74 10.03 7.16 -10.90
CA ALA A 74 9.07 6.09 -10.72
C ALA A 74 9.24 5.39 -9.35
N ASP A 75 10.49 5.18 -8.94
CA ASP A 75 10.90 4.59 -7.65
C ASP A 75 10.33 5.32 -6.41
N ASP A 76 9.98 6.61 -6.52
CA ASP A 76 9.44 7.37 -5.39
C ASP A 76 8.04 6.85 -4.95
N ILE A 77 7.37 6.04 -5.78
CA ILE A 77 6.08 5.43 -5.45
C ILE A 77 6.16 4.55 -4.20
N ALA A 78 7.29 3.90 -3.95
CA ALA A 78 7.46 3.02 -2.78
C ALA A 78 7.16 3.75 -1.47
N ALA A 79 7.65 4.99 -1.32
CA ALA A 79 7.39 5.81 -0.14
C ALA A 79 5.91 6.22 -0.02
N VAL A 80 5.22 6.43 -1.14
CA VAL A 80 3.78 6.69 -1.14
C VAL A 80 3.01 5.46 -0.70
N VAL A 81 3.35 4.28 -1.22
CA VAL A 81 2.73 3.01 -0.84
C VAL A 81 2.93 2.70 0.64
N ASP A 82 4.11 2.95 1.20
CA ASP A 82 4.37 2.78 2.64
C ASP A 82 3.50 3.72 3.49
N THR A 83 3.34 4.97 3.04
CA THR A 83 2.48 5.96 3.69
C THR A 83 1.00 5.54 3.63
N LEU A 84 0.52 5.12 2.47
CA LEU A 84 -0.83 4.59 2.28
C LEU A 84 -1.08 3.35 3.13
N SER A 85 -0.09 2.46 3.22
CA SER A 85 -0.18 1.23 4.02
C SER A 85 -0.23 1.53 5.52
N THR A 86 0.45 2.59 5.96
CA THR A 86 0.35 3.12 7.33
C THR A 86 -1.09 3.58 7.63
N ALA A 87 -1.72 4.32 6.72
CA ALA A 87 -3.11 4.71 6.86
C ALA A 87 -4.04 3.50 6.93
N ARG A 88 -3.85 2.50 6.06
CA ARG A 88 -4.67 1.28 6.04
C ARG A 88 -4.53 0.43 7.29
N TYR A 89 -3.33 0.34 7.85
CA TYR A 89 -3.12 -0.31 9.15
C TYR A 89 -3.87 0.44 10.27
N ALA A 90 -3.76 1.76 10.33
CA ALA A 90 -4.47 2.57 11.31
C ALA A 90 -6.00 2.40 11.18
N MET A 91 -6.53 2.39 9.96
CA MET A 91 -7.96 2.10 9.70
C MET A 91 -8.36 0.68 10.13
N ALA A 92 -7.47 -0.31 9.97
CA ALA A 92 -7.71 -1.66 10.47
C ALA A 92 -7.78 -1.70 12.00
N CYS A 93 -6.93 -0.94 12.71
CA CYS A 93 -7.03 -0.76 14.16
C CYS A 93 -8.36 -0.12 14.58
N VAL A 94 -8.81 0.93 13.87
CA VAL A 94 -10.11 1.56 14.11
C VAL A 94 -11.26 0.55 13.98
N ARG A 95 -11.27 -0.23 12.89
CA ARG A 95 -12.28 -1.29 12.66
C ARG A 95 -12.25 -2.35 13.77
N SER A 96 -11.07 -2.86 14.14
CA SER A 96 -10.93 -3.81 15.25
C SER A 96 -11.52 -3.27 16.57
N ARG A 97 -11.31 -1.98 16.87
CA ARG A 97 -11.89 -1.37 18.09
C ARG A 97 -13.40 -1.25 18.03
N LEU A 98 -13.96 -0.83 16.90
CA LEU A 98 -15.40 -0.77 16.68
C LEU A 98 -16.06 -2.14 16.86
N ASP A 99 -15.40 -3.18 16.36
CA ASP A 99 -15.86 -4.57 16.39
C ASP A 99 -15.47 -5.34 17.67
N ARG A 100 -14.77 -4.67 18.60
CA ARG A 100 -14.18 -5.26 19.82
C ARG A 100 -13.36 -6.52 19.56
N GLN A 101 -12.62 -6.51 18.45
CA GLN A 101 -11.66 -7.54 18.08
C GLN A 101 -10.26 -7.17 18.54
N PRO A 102 -9.34 -8.16 18.66
CA PRO A 102 -7.92 -7.87 18.83
C PRO A 102 -7.41 -6.93 17.73
N LEU A 103 -6.46 -6.06 18.10
CA LEU A 103 -5.78 -5.22 17.13
C LEU A 103 -5.00 -6.09 16.15
N PRO A 104 -4.93 -5.70 14.86
CA PRO A 104 -4.13 -6.43 13.89
C PRO A 104 -2.65 -6.40 14.28
N GLU A 105 -1.92 -7.47 13.99
CA GLU A 105 -0.47 -7.45 14.04
C GLU A 105 0.07 -6.49 12.97
N LEU A 106 1.16 -5.80 13.29
CA LEU A 106 1.84 -4.95 12.32
C LEU A 106 2.59 -5.80 11.30
N LYS A 107 1.89 -6.20 10.25
CA LYS A 107 2.41 -7.00 9.15
C LYS A 107 2.50 -6.17 7.86
N PRO A 108 3.34 -6.60 6.89
CA PRO A 108 3.29 -6.05 5.55
C PRO A 108 1.88 -6.10 4.95
N PRO A 109 1.56 -5.23 3.98
CA PRO A 109 0.26 -5.24 3.32
C PRO A 109 0.09 -6.53 2.53
N CYS A 110 -1.11 -6.73 1.99
CA CYS A 110 -1.34 -7.85 1.09
C CYS A 110 -0.47 -7.74 -0.18
N TYR A 111 0.31 -8.79 -0.44
CA TYR A 111 1.19 -8.90 -1.58
C TYR A 111 0.46 -8.73 -2.92
N PHE A 112 -0.75 -9.29 -3.03
CA PHE A 112 -1.52 -9.28 -4.27
C PHE A 112 -2.11 -7.90 -4.57
N ASN A 113 -2.61 -7.21 -3.54
CA ASN A 113 -3.09 -5.85 -3.65
C ASN A 113 -2.87 -5.10 -2.32
N PRO A 114 -1.91 -4.16 -2.25
CA PRO A 114 -1.66 -3.38 -1.04
C PRO A 114 -2.87 -2.56 -0.55
N GLN A 115 -3.84 -2.29 -1.44
CA GLN A 115 -5.08 -1.60 -1.07
C GLN A 115 -5.95 -2.42 -0.10
N HIS A 116 -5.75 -3.74 0.00
CA HIS A 116 -6.49 -4.60 0.94
C HIS A 116 -6.07 -4.39 2.40
N GLY A 117 -5.00 -3.64 2.67
CA GLY A 117 -4.49 -3.38 4.01
C GLY A 117 -3.58 -4.50 4.53
N PRO A 118 -3.40 -4.61 5.86
CA PRO A 118 -2.42 -5.51 6.46
C PRO A 118 -2.73 -6.98 6.14
N SER A 119 -1.67 -7.76 5.92
CA SER A 119 -1.79 -9.20 5.78
C SER A 119 -2.12 -9.87 7.12
N THR A 120 -2.79 -11.03 7.04
CA THR A 120 -3.12 -11.84 8.22
C THR A 120 -2.21 -13.06 8.33
N ARG A 121 -1.82 -13.64 7.19
CA ARG A 121 -0.95 -14.82 7.10
C ARG A 121 -0.16 -14.84 5.80
N ASP A 122 0.90 -15.65 5.79
CA ASP A 122 1.64 -15.94 4.57
C ASP A 122 0.99 -17.10 3.81
N VAL A 123 1.02 -17.03 2.48
CA VAL A 123 0.56 -18.10 1.58
C VAL A 123 1.65 -18.50 0.59
N ARG A 124 1.66 -19.77 0.21
CA ARG A 124 2.56 -20.27 -0.84
C ARG A 124 2.01 -19.84 -2.20
N TRP A 125 2.78 -19.04 -2.92
CA TRP A 125 2.40 -18.52 -4.22
C TRP A 125 3.51 -18.72 -5.25
N THR A 126 3.13 -19.15 -6.46
CA THR A 126 4.03 -19.26 -7.61
C THR A 126 3.78 -18.09 -8.55
N ALA A 127 4.62 -17.05 -8.42
CA ALA A 127 4.54 -15.90 -9.32
C ALA A 127 5.18 -16.24 -10.67
N PRO A 128 4.52 -15.94 -11.81
CA PRO A 128 5.10 -16.16 -13.14
C PRO A 128 6.50 -15.52 -13.25
N GLY A 129 7.49 -16.31 -13.67
CA GLY A 129 8.88 -15.85 -13.83
C GLY A 129 9.66 -15.57 -12.54
N ARG A 130 9.05 -15.70 -11.35
CA ARG A 130 9.70 -15.45 -10.04
C ARG A 130 9.76 -16.68 -9.12
N GLY A 131 9.15 -17.78 -9.53
CA GLY A 131 9.15 -19.05 -8.79
C GLY A 131 8.17 -19.07 -7.61
N THR A 132 8.28 -20.12 -6.78
CA THR A 132 7.41 -20.35 -5.62
C THR A 132 8.02 -19.74 -4.36
N ARG A 133 7.25 -18.92 -3.63
CA ARG A 133 7.65 -18.33 -2.36
C ARG A 133 6.47 -18.17 -1.41
N MET A 134 6.76 -17.92 -0.14
CA MET A 134 5.75 -17.44 0.81
C MET A 134 5.56 -15.94 0.61
N VAL A 135 4.32 -15.47 0.52
CA VAL A 135 3.97 -14.05 0.41
C VAL A 135 2.89 -13.67 1.42
N PRO A 136 2.94 -12.47 2.02
CA PRO A 136 1.93 -12.00 2.95
C PRO A 136 0.60 -11.74 2.22
N ALA A 137 -0.52 -12.23 2.74
CA ALA A 137 -1.83 -12.05 2.14
C ALA A 137 -2.88 -11.59 3.17
N CYS A 138 -3.82 -10.74 2.73
CA CYS A 138 -5.01 -10.43 3.53
C CYS A 138 -5.88 -11.68 3.65
N ALA A 139 -6.83 -11.68 4.57
CA ALA A 139 -7.70 -12.82 4.80
C ALA A 139 -8.42 -13.29 3.52
N GLN A 140 -8.87 -12.36 2.68
CA GLN A 140 -9.64 -12.67 1.47
C GLN A 140 -8.78 -13.32 0.38
N ASP A 141 -7.62 -12.75 0.04
CA ASP A 141 -6.74 -13.34 -0.96
C ASP A 141 -6.09 -14.64 -0.46
N ALA A 142 -5.83 -14.73 0.84
CA ALA A 142 -5.34 -15.96 1.42
C ALA A 142 -6.38 -17.10 1.29
N ALA A 143 -7.67 -16.78 1.40
CA ALA A 143 -8.75 -17.74 1.15
C ALA A 143 -8.81 -18.13 -0.33
N ARG A 144 -8.85 -17.16 -1.26
CA ARG A 144 -8.81 -17.42 -2.71
C ARG A 144 -7.67 -18.36 -3.10
N VAL A 145 -6.46 -18.09 -2.63
CA VAL A 145 -5.29 -18.94 -2.93
C VAL A 145 -5.44 -20.35 -2.34
N ALA A 146 -6.01 -20.48 -1.13
CA ALA A 146 -6.25 -21.78 -0.52
C ALA A 146 -7.26 -22.63 -1.30
N ASP A 147 -8.25 -21.97 -1.91
CA ASP A 147 -9.30 -22.60 -2.72
C ASP A 147 -8.86 -22.82 -4.18
N GLY A 148 -7.62 -22.48 -4.53
CA GLY A 148 -7.09 -22.59 -5.90
C GLY A 148 -7.61 -21.51 -6.85
N GLU A 149 -8.28 -20.49 -6.33
CA GLU A 149 -8.76 -19.34 -7.08
C GLU A 149 -7.66 -18.30 -7.30
N ARG A 150 -7.90 -17.39 -8.25
CA ARG A 150 -6.98 -16.28 -8.49
C ARG A 150 -7.17 -15.22 -7.40
N PRO A 151 -6.09 -14.79 -6.72
CA PRO A 151 -6.17 -13.64 -5.83
C PRO A 151 -6.51 -12.37 -6.62
N ASP A 152 -7.05 -11.38 -5.95
CA ASP A 152 -7.32 -10.09 -6.57
C ASP A 152 -6.04 -9.26 -6.65
N VAL A 153 -5.43 -9.28 -7.84
CA VAL A 153 -4.12 -8.69 -8.09
C VAL A 153 -4.27 -7.25 -8.55
N ARG A 154 -3.62 -6.32 -7.86
CA ARG A 154 -3.51 -4.93 -8.33
C ARG A 154 -2.74 -4.91 -9.65
N THR A 155 -3.41 -4.47 -10.70
CA THR A 155 -2.81 -4.31 -12.03
C THR A 155 -2.66 -2.84 -12.39
N VAL A 156 -1.67 -2.56 -13.22
CA VAL A 156 -1.31 -1.21 -13.66
C VAL A 156 -1.18 -1.17 -15.19
N ARG A 157 -1.38 -0.01 -15.81
CA ARG A 157 -1.19 0.17 -17.25
C ARG A 157 0.20 0.74 -17.54
N VAL A 158 1.04 -0.04 -18.20
CA VAL A 158 2.38 0.39 -18.69
C VAL A 158 2.49 0.05 -20.17
N GLY A 159 2.85 1.03 -20.99
CA GLY A 159 3.00 0.84 -22.45
C GLY A 159 1.75 0.25 -23.13
N GLY A 160 0.55 0.61 -22.67
CA GLY A 160 -0.74 0.11 -23.20
C GLY A 160 -1.14 -1.29 -22.73
N ARG A 161 -0.33 -1.97 -21.90
CA ARG A 161 -0.64 -3.30 -21.36
C ARG A 161 -1.00 -3.22 -19.88
N ARG A 162 -1.97 -4.04 -19.44
CA ARG A 162 -2.22 -4.28 -18.01
C ARG A 162 -1.28 -5.38 -17.51
N ILE A 163 -0.47 -5.06 -16.52
CA ILE A 163 0.45 -5.99 -15.86
C ILE A 163 0.25 -5.91 -14.34
N ALA A 164 0.71 -6.90 -13.57
CA ALA A 164 0.67 -6.79 -12.11
C ALA A 164 1.58 -5.65 -11.64
N TYR A 165 1.23 -4.98 -10.53
CA TYR A 165 1.99 -3.80 -10.11
C TYR A 165 3.47 -4.11 -9.78
N TRP A 166 3.79 -5.28 -9.23
CA TRP A 166 5.18 -5.73 -9.01
C TRP A 166 5.96 -6.06 -10.30
N GLU A 167 5.31 -6.05 -11.46
CA GLU A 167 5.94 -6.24 -12.77
C GLU A 167 6.27 -4.90 -13.44
N ALA A 168 5.75 -3.78 -12.91
CA ALA A 168 5.91 -2.44 -13.48
C ALA A 168 7.26 -1.79 -13.21
N GLY A 169 8.21 -2.52 -12.60
CA GLY A 169 9.58 -2.09 -12.33
C GLY A 169 10.04 -2.51 -10.94
N THR A 170 11.34 -2.40 -10.67
CA THR A 170 11.90 -2.58 -9.30
C THR A 170 11.35 -1.53 -8.33
N ALA A 171 10.94 -0.38 -8.86
CA ALA A 171 10.23 0.73 -8.19
C ALA A 171 8.95 0.32 -7.46
N THR A 172 8.21 -0.62 -8.04
CA THR A 172 6.82 -0.95 -7.66
C THR A 172 6.71 -2.30 -6.96
N ASP A 173 7.83 -2.96 -6.65
CA ASP A 173 7.87 -4.14 -5.79
C ASP A 173 8.35 -3.72 -4.38
N PRO A 174 7.45 -3.25 -3.49
CA PRO A 174 7.80 -2.88 -2.12
C PRO A 174 8.35 -4.07 -1.32
N TYR A 175 8.17 -5.31 -1.79
CA TYR A 175 8.73 -6.52 -1.17
C TYR A 175 10.13 -6.86 -1.66
N GLY A 176 10.65 -6.16 -2.69
CA GLY A 176 12.02 -6.32 -3.17
C GLY A 176 13.07 -5.57 -2.34
N HIS A 177 12.67 -4.53 -1.61
CA HIS A 177 13.59 -3.61 -0.90
C HIS A 177 13.44 -3.56 0.63
N GLY A 178 12.59 -4.41 1.21
CA GLY A 178 12.31 -4.39 2.65
C GLY A 178 11.19 -3.40 2.95
N TYR A 179 10.03 -3.93 3.29
CA TYR A 179 8.88 -3.12 3.67
C TYR A 179 9.11 -2.53 5.07
N HIS A 180 9.11 -1.20 5.17
CA HIS A 180 9.30 -0.49 6.43
C HIS A 180 8.01 0.24 6.81
N VAL A 181 7.24 -0.30 7.75
CA VAL A 181 6.20 0.51 8.40
C VAL A 181 6.93 1.54 9.27
N SER A 182 6.86 2.81 8.88
CA SER A 182 7.30 3.89 9.75
C SER A 182 6.33 3.96 10.93
N GLY A 183 6.76 3.40 12.06
CA GLY A 183 6.04 3.47 13.33
C GLY A 183 5.98 4.91 13.84
N HIS A 184 5.07 5.71 13.32
CA HIS A 184 4.52 6.84 14.08
C HIS A 184 3.44 6.31 15.02
N VAL A 185 3.88 5.44 15.95
CA VAL A 185 3.17 5.31 17.22
C VAL A 185 3.38 6.66 17.90
N GLY A 186 2.34 7.48 17.90
CA GLY A 186 2.32 8.72 18.67
C GLY A 186 2.89 8.47 20.06
N ARG A 187 3.85 9.29 20.48
CA ARG A 187 4.39 9.30 21.85
C ARG A 187 3.23 9.56 22.83
N ALA A 188 2.56 8.50 23.27
CA ALA A 188 1.61 8.52 24.36
C ALA A 188 1.77 7.25 25.22
N ALA A 189 3.01 6.91 25.54
CA ALA A 189 3.34 5.91 26.56
C ALA A 189 4.57 6.38 27.35
N ARG A 190 4.41 7.46 28.11
CA ARG A 190 5.12 7.65 29.38
C ARG A 190 4.09 8.17 30.38
N LEU A 191 4.16 7.66 31.60
CA LEU A 191 3.25 7.84 32.73
C LEU A 191 2.13 6.78 32.82
N ALA A 192 2.55 5.52 32.96
CA ALA A 192 1.94 4.66 33.96
C ALA A 192 2.68 4.91 35.29
N ARG A 193 1.90 5.07 36.35
CA ARG A 193 2.33 5.31 37.74
C ARG A 193 3.04 4.09 38.33
#